data_AF-A0A849EL92-F1
#
_entry.id   AF-A0A849EL92-F1
#
_cell.length_a   1.000
_cell.length_b   1.000
_cell.length_c   1.000
_cell.angle_alpha   90.00
_cell.angle_beta   90.00
_cell.angle_gamma   90.00
#
_symmetry.space_group_name_H-M   'P 1'
#
loop_
_entity.id
_entity.type
_entity.pdbx_description
1 polymer ?
#
loop_
_entity_poly.entity_id
_entity_poly.type
_entity_poly.pdbx_seq_one_letter_code
_entity_poly.pdbx_strand_id
1 'polypeptide(L)'
;MRNLLPLLLILSCILWAASCRKDFEFDTSNGDLQFSKDTVFLDTVFTNIGSSTYSLKVYNRSGTDIEIPSIQLEDGASSRYRLNVEGVAGNTFENIPLYARDSLYIFIETTYDIAAANELEFLYIDNLLFDSGANEQRVPLVTLVKDAIFLYPSTLADGSKESLLLGLDDQGNELRIEGFLLEDDELNFSDEKPYVIYGYAAVSENKVLTIQPGARLHFHESSGILVGTGGSLKINGLLSEDPELLENEVIFEGDRLE
;
A
#
# COMPACT_ATOMS: atom_id res chain seq x y z
N MET A 1 71.36 -13.45 19.08
CA MET A 1 69.96 -13.82 18.75
C MET A 1 69.03 -13.94 19.96
N ARG A 2 69.53 -13.99 21.22
CA ARG A 2 68.71 -14.21 22.43
C ARG A 2 67.89 -13.00 22.92
N ASN A 3 68.10 -11.81 22.33
CA ASN A 3 67.44 -10.56 22.73
C ASN A 3 66.46 -10.02 21.68
N LEU A 4 66.26 -10.70 20.53
CA LEU A 4 65.30 -10.27 19.50
C LEU A 4 63.86 -10.74 19.80
N LEU A 5 63.69 -11.88 20.48
CA LEU A 5 62.39 -12.44 20.82
C LEU A 5 61.52 -11.51 21.70
N PRO A 6 62.04 -10.88 22.78
CA PRO A 6 61.23 -9.97 23.59
C PRO A 6 60.88 -8.68 22.84
N LEU A 7 61.74 -8.22 21.92
CA LEU A 7 61.49 -7.03 21.11
C LEU A 7 60.33 -7.26 20.12
N LEU A 8 60.27 -8.44 19.52
CA LEU A 8 59.22 -8.82 18.56
C LEU A 8 57.87 -9.02 19.26
N LEU A 9 57.87 -9.46 20.52
CA LEU A 9 56.68 -9.64 21.34
C LEU A 9 56.11 -8.29 21.84
N ILE A 10 56.99 -7.32 22.15
CA ILE A 10 56.59 -5.94 22.47
C ILE A 10 56.05 -5.23 21.22
N LEU A 11 56.68 -5.40 20.06
CA LEU A 11 56.21 -4.83 18.80
C LEU A 11 54.86 -5.41 18.37
N SER A 12 54.65 -6.72 18.58
CA SER A 12 53.34 -7.38 18.45
C SER A 12 52.30 -6.71 19.35
N CYS A 13 52.55 -6.60 20.67
CA CYS A 13 51.61 -5.94 21.59
C CYS A 13 51.27 -4.49 21.19
N ILE A 14 52.24 -3.73 20.66
CA ILE A 14 51.99 -2.37 20.17
C ILE A 14 51.11 -2.38 18.91
N LEU A 15 51.29 -3.35 18.02
CA LEU A 15 50.43 -3.53 16.83
C LEU A 15 49.01 -3.97 17.19
N TRP A 16 48.81 -4.75 18.25
CA TRP A 16 47.47 -5.09 18.78
C TRP A 16 46.79 -3.90 19.47
N ALA A 17 47.56 -3.03 20.15
CA ALA A 17 47.04 -1.83 20.80
C ALA A 17 46.75 -0.68 19.81
N ALA A 18 47.31 -0.73 18.59
CA ALA A 18 47.05 0.23 17.52
C ALA A 18 45.78 -0.09 16.69
N SER A 19 44.89 -0.95 17.19
CA SER A 19 43.53 -1.04 16.69
C SER A 19 42.76 0.22 17.11
N CYS A 20 43.01 1.34 16.42
CA CYS A 20 42.19 2.53 16.46
C CYS A 20 40.81 2.16 15.92
N ARG A 21 39.92 1.74 16.80
CA ARG A 21 38.49 1.77 16.53
C ARG A 21 38.14 3.25 16.47
N LYS A 22 37.73 3.75 15.30
CA LYS A 22 36.99 5.00 15.25
C LYS A 22 35.72 4.74 16.05
N ASP A 23 35.56 5.44 17.15
CA ASP A 23 34.25 5.50 17.79
C ASP A 23 33.27 6.02 16.74
N PHE A 24 32.13 5.34 16.64
CA PHE A 24 31.09 5.66 15.66
C PHE A 24 30.35 6.92 16.13
N GLU A 25 30.99 8.07 15.96
CA GLU A 25 30.34 9.36 16.16
C GLU A 25 29.53 9.70 14.91
N PHE A 26 28.22 9.84 15.07
CA PHE A 26 27.32 10.32 14.05
C PHE A 26 27.20 11.84 14.17
N ASP A 27 27.39 12.55 13.06
CA ASP A 27 27.09 13.98 13.00
C ASP A 27 25.56 14.17 12.93
N THR A 28 25.02 15.25 13.48
CA THR A 28 23.59 15.54 13.32
C THR A 28 23.28 15.89 11.85
N SER A 29 22.18 15.36 11.31
CA SER A 29 21.67 15.76 9.99
C SER A 29 21.46 17.28 9.91
N ASN A 30 21.88 17.87 8.79
CA ASN A 30 21.82 19.31 8.54
C ASN A 30 20.85 19.67 7.39
N GLY A 31 19.83 18.84 7.14
CA GLY A 31 18.83 19.11 6.10
C GLY A 31 19.31 18.87 4.66
N ASP A 32 20.33 18.03 4.48
CA ASP A 32 20.90 17.66 3.16
C ASP A 32 20.48 16.23 2.73
N LEU A 33 19.44 15.66 3.34
CA LEU A 33 18.93 14.34 2.97
C LEU A 33 18.37 14.39 1.54
N GLN A 34 18.63 13.33 0.77
CA GLN A 34 18.02 13.17 -0.55
C GLN A 34 17.00 12.05 -0.52
N PHE A 35 15.94 12.20 -1.30
CA PHE A 35 14.84 11.26 -1.34
C PHE A 35 14.75 10.59 -2.72
N SER A 36 14.29 9.34 -2.77
CA SER A 36 14.04 8.68 -4.07
C SER A 36 12.88 9.30 -4.85
N LYS A 37 12.00 10.04 -4.17
CA LYS A 37 10.83 10.70 -4.74
C LYS A 37 10.59 12.02 -4.01
N ASP A 38 10.16 13.04 -4.73
CA ASP A 38 9.77 14.33 -4.15
C ASP A 38 8.37 14.29 -3.55
N THR A 39 7.54 13.33 -3.96
CA THR A 39 6.19 13.07 -3.45
C THR A 39 5.90 11.58 -3.57
N VAL A 40 5.29 11.00 -2.54
CA VAL A 40 4.86 9.60 -2.55
C VAL A 40 3.36 9.56 -2.81
N PHE A 41 3.00 9.23 -4.05
CA PHE A 41 1.63 8.87 -4.41
C PHE A 41 1.40 7.41 -4.07
N LEU A 42 0.34 7.13 -3.30
CA LEU A 42 -0.17 5.79 -3.05
C LEU A 42 -1.40 5.56 -3.95
N ASP A 43 -1.74 4.28 -4.15
CA ASP A 43 -2.95 3.85 -4.85
C ASP A 43 -4.22 4.53 -4.34
N THR A 44 -5.25 4.55 -5.19
CA THR A 44 -6.60 4.90 -4.74
C THR A 44 -7.02 3.92 -3.64
N VAL A 45 -7.45 4.46 -2.50
CA VAL A 45 -7.88 3.67 -1.35
C VAL A 45 -9.39 3.73 -1.22
N PHE A 46 -10.02 2.57 -1.18
CA PHE A 46 -11.44 2.45 -0.86
C PHE A 46 -11.67 2.35 0.65
N THR A 47 -12.85 2.76 1.12
CA THR A 47 -13.24 2.70 2.54
C THR A 47 -12.90 1.36 3.19
N ASN A 48 -12.20 1.38 4.33
CA ASN A 48 -11.81 0.21 5.13
C ASN A 48 -10.86 -0.79 4.46
N ILE A 49 -10.34 -0.48 3.28
CA ILE A 49 -9.32 -1.27 2.61
C ILE A 49 -7.96 -0.59 2.81
N GLY A 50 -6.94 -1.34 3.21
CA GLY A 50 -5.58 -0.79 3.32
C GLY A 50 -4.99 -0.53 1.93
N SER A 51 -4.10 0.43 1.78
CA SER A 51 -3.29 0.59 0.56
C SER A 51 -2.28 -0.55 0.44
N SER A 52 -1.69 -0.72 -0.74
CA SER A 52 -0.44 -1.47 -0.87
C SER A 52 0.69 -0.72 -0.15
N THR A 53 1.77 -1.41 0.16
CA THR A 53 2.92 -0.82 0.87
C THR A 53 3.89 -0.18 -0.12
N TYR A 54 4.12 1.13 0.03
CA TYR A 54 5.07 1.89 -0.79
C TYR A 54 6.39 2.07 -0.07
N SER A 55 7.49 2.10 -0.83
CA SER A 55 8.81 2.40 -0.29
C SER A 55 9.31 3.78 -0.72
N LEU A 56 9.91 4.48 0.24
CA LEU A 56 10.68 5.70 0.07
C LEU A 56 12.12 5.42 0.55
N LYS A 57 13.11 5.72 -0.27
CA LYS A 57 14.51 5.70 0.15
C LYS A 57 14.96 7.08 0.56
N VAL A 58 15.63 7.14 1.70
CA VAL A 58 16.30 8.35 2.21
C VAL A 58 17.79 8.11 2.13
N TYR A 59 18.51 9.02 1.49
CA TYR A 59 19.92 8.90 1.18
C TYR A 59 20.75 9.91 1.96
N ASN A 60 21.81 9.43 2.60
CA ASN A 60 22.93 10.26 3.02
C ASN A 60 23.99 10.24 1.92
N ARG A 61 24.06 11.28 1.08
CA ARG A 61 25.10 11.38 0.04
C ARG A 61 26.43 11.93 0.54
N SER A 62 26.49 12.36 1.80
CA SER A 62 27.69 12.93 2.38
C SER A 62 28.77 11.85 2.61
N GLY A 63 29.98 12.30 2.94
CA GLY A 63 31.10 11.43 3.28
C GLY A 63 31.19 11.10 4.77
N THR A 64 30.24 11.53 5.59
CA THR A 64 30.21 11.34 7.04
C THR A 64 28.96 10.59 7.46
N ASP A 65 29.06 9.85 8.56
CA ASP A 65 27.93 9.15 9.15
C ASP A 65 27.04 10.19 9.85
N ILE A 66 25.74 10.14 9.63
CA ILE A 66 24.80 11.11 10.19
C ILE A 66 23.70 10.44 11.02
N GLU A 67 23.18 11.16 12.00
CA GLU A 67 22.00 10.80 12.76
C GLU A 67 20.87 11.75 12.40
N ILE A 68 19.75 11.19 11.95
CA ILE A 68 18.52 11.94 11.68
C ILE A 68 17.79 12.10 13.03
N PRO A 69 17.65 13.34 13.56
CA PRO A 69 17.06 13.55 14.88
C PRO A 69 15.62 13.07 14.97
N SER A 70 14.83 13.28 13.92
CA SER A 70 13.42 12.93 13.90
C SER A 70 12.94 12.57 12.49
N ILE A 71 12.12 11.53 12.42
CA ILE A 71 11.29 11.19 11.26
C ILE A 71 9.86 11.04 11.78
N GLN A 72 8.92 11.84 11.30
CA GLN A 72 7.54 11.80 11.79
C GLN A 72 6.51 12.23 10.76
N LEU A 73 5.27 11.82 10.96
CA LEU A 73 4.12 12.37 10.24
C LEU A 73 3.75 13.74 10.82
N GLU A 74 3.39 14.70 9.97
CA GLU A 74 2.96 16.05 10.38
C GLU A 74 1.70 15.98 11.27
N ASP A 75 0.74 15.13 10.89
CA ASP A 75 -0.45 14.85 11.72
C ASP A 75 -0.21 13.87 12.88
N GLY A 76 1.01 13.32 13.00
CA GLY A 76 1.43 12.43 14.07
C GLY A 76 0.49 11.24 14.31
N ALA A 77 -0.10 11.16 15.50
CA ALA A 77 -1.03 10.09 15.88
C ALA A 77 -2.43 10.22 15.25
N SER A 78 -2.77 11.39 14.71
CA SER A 78 -4.02 11.59 13.97
C SER A 78 -3.92 11.19 12.50
N SER A 79 -2.69 10.99 12.00
CA SER A 79 -2.47 10.52 10.65
C SER A 79 -3.07 9.13 10.41
N ARG A 80 -3.61 8.93 9.21
CA ARG A 80 -4.01 7.61 8.71
C ARG A 80 -2.88 6.89 8.00
N TYR A 81 -1.73 7.54 7.79
CA TYR A 81 -0.54 6.85 7.32
C TYR A 81 0.12 6.08 8.47
N ARG A 82 0.68 4.93 8.12
CA ARG A 82 1.50 4.11 9.00
C ARG A 82 2.87 3.97 8.35
N LEU A 83 3.90 4.13 9.16
CA LEU A 83 5.27 4.05 8.71
C LEU A 83 5.95 2.83 9.33
N ASN A 84 6.88 2.28 8.56
CA ASN A 84 7.88 1.36 9.07
C ASN A 84 9.26 1.83 8.59
N VAL A 85 10.11 2.24 9.52
CA VAL A 85 11.47 2.73 9.26
C VAL A 85 12.45 1.65 9.72
N GLU A 86 13.22 1.09 8.78
CA GLU A 86 14.23 0.06 9.06
C GLU A 86 13.69 -1.15 9.87
N GLY A 87 12.44 -1.54 9.61
CA GLY A 87 11.79 -2.68 10.28
C GLY A 87 11.01 -2.31 11.55
N VAL A 88 11.09 -1.07 12.02
CA VAL A 88 10.36 -0.58 13.20
C VAL A 88 9.10 0.14 12.76
N ALA A 89 7.92 -0.32 13.21
CA ALA A 89 6.65 0.34 12.94
C ALA A 89 6.39 1.48 13.95
N GLY A 90 5.85 2.61 13.47
CA GLY A 90 5.56 3.78 14.30
C GLY A 90 5.13 4.99 13.48
N ASN A 91 4.83 6.10 14.17
CA ASN A 91 4.44 7.37 13.57
C ASN A 91 5.52 8.45 13.74
N THR A 92 6.43 8.21 14.69
CA THR A 92 7.53 9.08 15.07
C THR A 92 8.72 8.21 15.42
N PHE A 93 9.89 8.58 14.93
CA PHE A 93 11.15 7.90 15.11
C PHE A 93 12.20 8.94 15.45
N GLU A 94 13.07 8.61 16.41
CA GLU A 94 14.10 9.53 16.89
C GLU A 94 15.48 8.91 16.74
N ASN A 95 16.48 9.76 16.47
CA ASN A 95 17.91 9.42 16.46
C ASN A 95 18.20 8.22 15.55
N ILE A 96 17.77 8.29 14.29
CA ILE A 96 17.96 7.21 13.31
C ILE A 96 19.33 7.34 12.66
N PRO A 97 20.26 6.38 12.87
CA PRO A 97 21.58 6.44 12.27
C PRO A 97 21.53 6.11 10.77
N LEU A 98 22.31 6.85 9.99
CA LEU A 98 22.44 6.67 8.54
C LEU A 98 23.90 6.88 8.09
N TYR A 99 24.54 5.79 7.68
CA TYR A 99 25.96 5.78 7.31
C TYR A 99 26.27 6.64 6.08
N ALA A 100 27.53 7.06 5.97
CA ALA A 100 28.05 7.80 4.83
C ALA A 100 27.81 7.05 3.51
N ARG A 101 27.24 7.75 2.53
CA ARG A 101 26.91 7.21 1.19
C ARG A 101 25.92 6.05 1.20
N ASP A 102 25.17 5.89 2.28
CA ASP A 102 24.18 4.83 2.44
C ASP A 102 22.75 5.38 2.33
N SER A 103 21.79 4.46 2.43
CA SER A 103 20.35 4.76 2.40
C SER A 103 19.58 3.89 3.37
N LEU A 104 18.48 4.43 3.88
CA LEU A 104 17.48 3.66 4.62
C LEU A 104 16.17 3.55 3.83
N TYR A 105 15.35 2.57 4.18
CA TYR A 105 14.00 2.39 3.68
C TYR A 105 12.95 2.84 4.68
N ILE A 106 11.95 3.55 4.15
CA ILE A 106 10.70 3.84 4.83
C ILE A 106 9.59 3.18 4.04
N PHE A 107 8.86 2.28 4.67
CA PHE A 107 7.64 1.70 4.13
C PHE A 107 6.43 2.47 4.62
N ILE A 108 5.52 2.76 3.71
CA ILE A 108 4.38 3.66 3.91
C ILE A 108 3.12 2.95 3.44
N GLU A 109 2.12 2.90 4.29
CA GLU A 109 0.79 2.38 3.95
C GLU A 109 -0.28 3.21 4.65
N THR A 110 -1.52 3.12 4.18
CA THR A 110 -2.65 3.80 4.82
C THR A 110 -3.91 2.95 4.83
N THR A 111 -4.86 3.27 5.68
CA THR A 111 -6.23 2.73 5.65
C THR A 111 -7.14 3.87 6.08
N TYR A 112 -8.17 4.15 5.28
CA TYR A 112 -9.09 5.25 5.55
C TYR A 112 -10.52 4.74 5.75
N ASP A 113 -11.22 5.30 6.73
CA ASP A 113 -12.65 5.07 6.96
C ASP A 113 -13.43 6.33 6.56
N ILE A 114 -14.11 6.27 5.41
CA ILE A 114 -14.83 7.40 4.79
C ILE A 114 -16.15 7.72 5.50
N ALA A 115 -16.64 6.82 6.37
CA ALA A 115 -17.90 7.02 7.08
C ALA A 115 -17.94 8.34 7.90
N ALA A 116 -16.77 8.92 8.20
CA ALA A 116 -16.65 10.20 8.89
C ALA A 116 -16.69 11.45 7.98
N ALA A 117 -16.42 11.31 6.67
CA ALA A 117 -16.16 12.45 5.78
C ALA A 117 -17.41 12.98 5.04
N ASN A 118 -18.48 12.18 4.89
CA ASN A 118 -19.66 12.51 4.06
C ASN A 118 -19.32 12.95 2.61
N GLU A 119 -18.15 12.59 2.12
CA GLU A 119 -17.67 12.86 0.76
C GLU A 119 -17.46 11.53 0.03
N LEU A 120 -17.82 11.48 -1.25
CA LEU A 120 -17.66 10.28 -2.09
C LEU A 120 -16.21 10.11 -2.59
N GLU A 121 -15.46 11.19 -2.67
CA GLU A 121 -14.08 11.21 -3.15
C GLU A 121 -13.34 12.44 -2.64
N PHE A 122 -12.13 12.27 -2.11
CA PHE A 122 -11.25 13.36 -1.71
C PHE A 122 -9.78 12.93 -1.70
N LEU A 123 -8.87 13.92 -1.75
CA LEU A 123 -7.44 13.69 -1.57
C LEU A 123 -7.10 13.75 -0.08
N TYR A 124 -6.58 12.64 0.45
CA TYR A 124 -5.94 12.64 1.76
C TYR A 124 -4.44 12.94 1.59
N ILE A 125 -3.96 13.94 2.31
CA ILE A 125 -2.59 14.44 2.21
C ILE A 125 -2.03 14.59 3.63
N ASP A 126 -0.80 14.12 3.81
CA ASP A 126 0.01 14.35 5.02
C ASP A 126 1.47 14.54 4.58
N ASN A 127 2.33 15.00 5.48
CA ASN A 127 3.74 15.21 5.20
C ASN A 127 4.60 14.32 6.10
N LEU A 128 5.56 13.64 5.48
CA LEU A 128 6.65 13.00 6.21
C LEU A 128 7.74 14.03 6.47
N LEU A 129 7.91 14.40 7.73
CA LEU A 129 8.87 15.39 8.21
C LEU A 129 10.17 14.72 8.65
N PHE A 130 11.28 15.30 8.24
CA PHE A 130 12.64 14.94 8.63
C PHE A 130 13.29 16.12 9.33
N ASP A 131 14.11 15.83 10.34
CA ASP A 131 14.81 16.84 11.15
C ASP A 131 13.81 17.80 11.84
N SER A 132 14.28 18.97 12.27
CA SER A 132 13.45 20.01 12.87
C SER A 132 14.01 21.43 12.64
N GLY A 133 13.14 22.44 12.74
CA GLY A 133 13.55 23.84 12.70
C GLY A 133 14.07 24.28 11.33
N ALA A 134 15.28 24.87 11.29
CA ALA A 134 15.85 25.42 10.05
C ALA A 134 16.28 24.36 9.03
N ASN A 135 16.47 23.11 9.47
CA ASN A 135 16.93 22.00 8.66
C ASN A 135 15.79 21.04 8.27
N GLU A 136 14.53 21.38 8.60
CA GLU A 136 13.37 20.53 8.33
C GLU A 136 13.20 20.30 6.83
N GLN A 137 13.12 19.03 6.43
CA GLN A 137 12.76 18.61 5.08
C GLN A 137 11.44 17.85 5.12
N ARG A 138 10.63 17.99 4.07
CA ARG A 138 9.31 17.35 3.98
C ARG A 138 9.15 16.58 2.69
N VAL A 139 8.52 15.42 2.78
CA VAL A 139 8.09 14.62 1.62
C VAL A 139 6.56 14.44 1.72
N PRO A 140 5.78 15.02 0.80
CA PRO A 140 4.33 14.85 0.80
C PRO A 140 3.93 13.41 0.49
N LEU A 141 2.93 12.94 1.21
CA LEU A 141 2.22 11.68 1.01
C LEU A 141 0.83 12.03 0.49
N VAL A 142 0.44 11.46 -0.65
CA VAL A 142 -0.84 11.77 -1.32
C VAL A 142 -1.56 10.49 -1.67
N THR A 143 -2.82 10.40 -1.25
CA THR A 143 -3.70 9.25 -1.51
C THR A 143 -5.07 9.75 -1.95
N LEU A 144 -5.59 9.21 -3.05
CA LEU A 144 -6.97 9.43 -3.45
C LEU A 144 -7.87 8.46 -2.67
N VAL A 145 -8.84 8.99 -1.95
CA VAL A 145 -9.77 8.19 -1.13
C VAL A 145 -11.14 8.25 -1.79
N LYS A 146 -11.74 7.09 -2.08
CA LYS A 146 -13.05 6.97 -2.74
C LYS A 146 -13.98 6.03 -1.98
N ASP A 147 -15.24 6.41 -1.86
CA ASP A 147 -16.26 5.51 -1.33
C ASP A 147 -16.71 4.52 -2.38
N ALA A 148 -16.97 3.28 -1.98
CA ALA A 148 -17.24 2.17 -2.90
C ALA A 148 -18.30 1.21 -2.36
N ILE A 149 -18.94 0.49 -3.28
CA ILE A 149 -19.83 -0.62 -2.97
C ILE A 149 -19.01 -1.91 -2.98
N PHE A 150 -18.92 -2.56 -1.82
CA PHE A 150 -18.19 -3.81 -1.67
C PHE A 150 -19.13 -5.00 -1.82
N LEU A 151 -18.77 -5.91 -2.73
CA LEU A 151 -19.49 -7.15 -2.95
C LEU A 151 -18.54 -8.32 -2.68
N TYR A 152 -18.86 -9.15 -1.71
CA TYR A 152 -17.97 -10.21 -1.24
C TYR A 152 -18.74 -11.38 -0.63
N PRO A 153 -18.18 -12.61 -0.68
CA PRO A 153 -18.79 -13.77 -0.06
C PRO A 153 -18.88 -13.62 1.45
N SER A 154 -20.03 -14.01 2.01
CA SER A 154 -20.22 -14.01 3.45
C SER A 154 -19.26 -14.98 4.13
N THR A 155 -18.81 -14.63 5.34
CA THR A 155 -18.06 -15.57 6.19
C THR A 155 -19.05 -16.46 6.93
N LEU A 156 -18.95 -17.77 6.74
CA LEU A 156 -19.80 -18.77 7.37
C LEU A 156 -19.40 -19.00 8.83
N ALA A 157 -20.26 -19.68 9.60
CA ALA A 157 -20.06 -19.90 11.04
C ALA A 157 -18.80 -20.71 11.39
N ASP A 158 -18.27 -21.48 10.45
CA ASP A 158 -17.04 -22.25 10.59
C ASP A 158 -15.77 -21.46 10.17
N GLY A 159 -15.92 -20.20 9.78
CA GLY A 159 -14.85 -19.32 9.33
C GLY A 159 -14.49 -19.46 7.84
N SER A 160 -15.12 -20.37 7.11
CA SER A 160 -14.95 -20.49 5.66
C SER A 160 -15.74 -19.40 4.91
N LYS A 161 -15.36 -19.14 3.67
CA LYS A 161 -16.08 -18.21 2.78
C LYS A 161 -17.18 -18.93 2.04
N GLU A 162 -18.27 -18.22 1.76
CA GLU A 162 -19.32 -18.69 0.87
C GLU A 162 -18.72 -19.11 -0.48
N SER A 163 -19.26 -20.19 -1.04
CA SER A 163 -18.76 -20.76 -2.29
C SER A 163 -19.90 -21.23 -3.19
N LEU A 164 -19.69 -21.04 -4.48
CA LEU A 164 -20.60 -21.43 -5.55
C LEU A 164 -20.19 -22.79 -6.10
N LEU A 165 -21.18 -23.65 -6.34
CA LEU A 165 -20.97 -24.94 -7.00
C LEU A 165 -20.90 -24.72 -8.52
N LEU A 166 -19.76 -25.04 -9.13
CA LEU A 166 -19.56 -24.95 -10.58
C LEU A 166 -19.95 -26.25 -11.30
N GLY A 167 -19.92 -27.38 -10.60
CA GLY A 167 -20.25 -28.68 -11.16
C GLY A 167 -19.50 -29.81 -10.45
N LEU A 168 -19.31 -30.91 -11.17
CA LEU A 168 -18.54 -32.07 -10.71
C LEU A 168 -17.30 -32.25 -11.58
N ASP A 169 -16.19 -32.68 -10.98
CA ASP A 169 -14.99 -33.09 -11.71
C ASP A 169 -15.15 -34.50 -12.34
N ASP A 170 -14.12 -34.95 -13.07
CA ASP A 170 -14.08 -36.27 -13.72
C ASP A 170 -14.16 -37.45 -12.73
N GLN A 171 -14.00 -37.21 -11.44
CA GLN A 171 -14.07 -38.19 -10.36
C GLN A 171 -15.38 -38.10 -9.57
N GLY A 172 -16.27 -37.15 -9.92
CA GLY A 172 -17.54 -36.92 -9.24
C GLY A 172 -17.45 -36.05 -7.97
N ASN A 173 -16.33 -35.38 -7.72
CA ASN A 173 -16.19 -34.43 -6.61
C ASN A 173 -16.77 -33.07 -6.99
N GLU A 174 -17.33 -32.36 -6.01
CA GLU A 174 -17.81 -30.99 -6.21
C GLU A 174 -16.68 -30.02 -6.53
N LEU A 175 -16.77 -29.35 -7.66
CA LEU A 175 -15.94 -28.21 -8.00
C LEU A 175 -16.62 -26.95 -7.46
N ARG A 176 -16.03 -26.34 -6.42
CA ARG A 176 -16.53 -25.12 -5.80
C ARG A 176 -15.56 -23.97 -6.00
N ILE A 177 -16.08 -22.77 -6.08
CA ILE A 177 -15.30 -21.53 -6.15
C ILE A 177 -15.80 -20.53 -5.12
N GLU A 178 -14.89 -19.77 -4.53
CA GLU A 178 -15.28 -18.71 -3.59
C GLU A 178 -16.11 -17.64 -4.32
N GLY A 179 -17.30 -17.36 -3.81
CA GLY A 179 -18.26 -16.48 -4.49
C GLY A 179 -19.64 -16.51 -3.85
N PHE A 180 -20.52 -15.65 -4.37
CA PHE A 180 -21.84 -15.37 -3.83
C PHE A 180 -22.82 -15.07 -4.97
N LEU A 181 -24.12 -15.19 -4.70
CA LEU A 181 -25.16 -14.77 -5.65
C LEU A 181 -25.46 -13.29 -5.43
N LEU A 182 -25.56 -12.53 -6.52
CA LEU A 182 -26.05 -11.15 -6.47
C LEU A 182 -27.55 -11.15 -6.14
N GLU A 183 -27.94 -10.32 -5.20
CA GLU A 183 -29.34 -10.08 -4.84
C GLU A 183 -30.06 -9.25 -5.90
N ASP A 184 -31.39 -9.26 -5.90
CA ASP A 184 -32.20 -8.60 -6.93
C ASP A 184 -31.96 -7.07 -7.01
N ASP A 185 -31.59 -6.44 -5.91
CA ASP A 185 -31.22 -5.02 -5.82
C ASP A 185 -29.74 -4.75 -6.18
N GLU A 186 -28.92 -5.79 -6.32
CA GLU A 186 -27.51 -5.71 -6.74
C GLU A 186 -27.32 -6.00 -8.24
N LEU A 187 -28.41 -6.16 -9.01
CA LEU A 187 -28.36 -6.44 -10.46
C LEU A 187 -28.21 -5.20 -11.35
N ASN A 188 -27.99 -4.03 -10.76
CA ASN A 188 -27.79 -2.78 -11.50
C ASN A 188 -26.55 -2.03 -10.97
N PHE A 189 -25.49 -2.01 -11.76
CA PHE A 189 -24.27 -1.28 -11.44
C PHE A 189 -24.28 0.10 -12.11
N SER A 190 -24.29 1.17 -11.32
CA SER A 190 -24.34 2.56 -11.77
C SER A 190 -22.97 3.25 -11.77
N ASP A 191 -22.93 4.52 -12.14
CA ASP A 191 -21.77 5.42 -12.06
C ASP A 191 -21.70 6.19 -10.73
N GLU A 192 -22.64 5.98 -9.81
CA GLU A 192 -22.70 6.72 -8.53
C GLU A 192 -21.53 6.39 -7.60
N LYS A 193 -21.13 5.11 -7.57
CA LYS A 193 -19.99 4.62 -6.79
C LYS A 193 -19.27 3.50 -7.56
N PRO A 194 -17.93 3.39 -7.42
CA PRO A 194 -17.20 2.21 -7.86
C PRO A 194 -17.67 0.96 -7.10
N TYR A 195 -17.63 -0.18 -7.78
CA TYR A 195 -17.90 -1.50 -7.21
C TYR A 195 -16.57 -2.24 -7.03
N VAL A 196 -16.32 -2.76 -5.83
CA VAL A 196 -15.13 -3.58 -5.53
C VAL A 196 -15.58 -5.00 -5.21
N ILE A 197 -15.16 -5.95 -6.04
CA ILE A 197 -15.65 -7.33 -6.04
C ILE A 197 -14.56 -8.27 -5.53
N TYR A 198 -14.86 -9.01 -4.45
CA TYR A 198 -14.02 -10.09 -3.92
C TYR A 198 -14.69 -11.44 -4.20
N GLY A 199 -13.93 -12.41 -4.71
CA GLY A 199 -14.49 -13.68 -5.16
C GLY A 199 -15.42 -13.53 -6.37
N TYR A 200 -16.17 -14.57 -6.70
CA TYR A 200 -17.03 -14.57 -7.89
C TYR A 200 -18.44 -14.10 -7.58
N ALA A 201 -18.83 -12.94 -8.12
CA ALA A 201 -20.19 -12.41 -8.07
C ALA A 201 -21.04 -13.11 -9.13
N ALA A 202 -22.02 -13.92 -8.72
CA ALA A 202 -22.83 -14.71 -9.62
C ALA A 202 -24.21 -14.10 -9.89
N VAL A 203 -24.52 -13.93 -11.17
CA VAL A 203 -25.87 -13.61 -11.64
C VAL A 203 -26.70 -14.89 -11.60
N SER A 204 -27.77 -14.86 -10.81
CA SER A 204 -28.71 -15.98 -10.68
C SER A 204 -29.34 -16.41 -12.01
N GLU A 205 -29.87 -17.63 -12.05
CA GLU A 205 -30.51 -18.21 -13.23
C GLU A 205 -31.61 -17.29 -13.79
N ASN A 206 -31.65 -17.10 -15.12
CA ASN A 206 -32.64 -16.28 -15.81
C ASN A 206 -32.68 -14.79 -15.38
N LYS A 207 -31.67 -14.29 -14.65
CA LYS A 207 -31.55 -12.88 -14.26
C LYS A 207 -30.59 -12.12 -15.18
N VAL A 208 -30.63 -10.78 -15.09
CA VAL A 208 -29.81 -9.90 -15.93
C VAL A 208 -29.06 -8.92 -15.04
N LEU A 209 -27.72 -9.02 -15.01
CA LEU A 209 -26.88 -7.96 -14.46
C LEU A 209 -26.71 -6.88 -15.52
N THR A 210 -27.04 -5.65 -15.17
CA THR A 210 -26.93 -4.48 -16.06
C THR A 210 -25.90 -3.51 -15.51
N ILE A 211 -24.85 -3.23 -16.28
CA ILE A 211 -23.81 -2.26 -15.98
C ILE A 211 -24.08 -1.01 -16.82
N GLN A 212 -24.34 0.11 -16.16
CA GLN A 212 -24.70 1.40 -16.76
C GLN A 212 -23.45 2.13 -17.30
N PRO A 213 -23.63 3.12 -18.21
CA PRO A 213 -22.53 3.98 -18.63
C PRO A 213 -21.81 4.61 -17.42
N GLY A 214 -20.50 4.79 -17.51
CA GLY A 214 -19.69 5.41 -16.45
C GLY A 214 -19.36 4.51 -15.26
N ALA A 215 -19.97 3.32 -15.15
CA ALA A 215 -19.70 2.42 -14.03
C ALA A 215 -18.21 2.00 -13.95
N ARG A 216 -17.67 1.97 -12.73
CA ARG A 216 -16.29 1.56 -12.42
C ARG A 216 -16.30 0.28 -11.59
N LEU A 217 -15.70 -0.77 -12.12
CA LEU A 217 -15.64 -2.08 -11.47
C LEU A 217 -14.19 -2.47 -11.23
N HIS A 218 -13.90 -2.77 -9.96
CA HIS A 218 -12.59 -3.20 -9.49
C HIS A 218 -12.67 -4.65 -9.00
N PHE A 219 -11.78 -5.49 -9.50
CA PHE A 219 -11.71 -6.90 -9.18
C PHE A 219 -10.51 -7.19 -8.30
N HIS A 220 -10.75 -7.83 -7.17
CA HIS A 220 -9.66 -8.37 -6.36
C HIS A 220 -9.02 -9.60 -7.02
N GLU A 221 -7.88 -10.05 -6.50
CA GLU A 221 -7.25 -11.29 -6.97
C GLU A 221 -8.23 -12.47 -6.89
N SER A 222 -8.26 -13.30 -7.95
CA SER A 222 -9.15 -14.47 -8.06
C SER A 222 -10.64 -14.15 -7.91
N SER A 223 -11.08 -12.98 -8.40
CA SER A 223 -12.47 -12.57 -8.46
C SER A 223 -13.00 -12.49 -9.89
N GLY A 224 -14.31 -12.32 -10.04
CA GLY A 224 -14.94 -12.16 -11.35
C GLY A 224 -16.46 -12.14 -11.31
N ILE A 225 -17.08 -12.12 -12.48
CA ILE A 225 -18.53 -12.26 -12.63
C ILE A 225 -18.83 -13.63 -13.24
N LEU A 226 -19.73 -14.39 -12.61
CA LEU A 226 -20.29 -15.62 -13.17
C LEU A 226 -21.72 -15.36 -13.61
N VAL A 227 -22.09 -15.85 -14.79
CA VAL A 227 -23.47 -15.76 -15.27
C VAL A 227 -24.08 -17.15 -15.25
N GLY A 228 -25.08 -17.34 -14.41
CA GLY A 228 -25.82 -18.59 -14.31
C GLY A 228 -26.59 -18.93 -15.58
N THR A 229 -27.06 -20.17 -15.67
CA THR A 229 -27.82 -20.67 -16.83
C THR A 229 -28.98 -19.74 -17.19
N GLY A 230 -29.16 -19.42 -18.47
CA GLY A 230 -30.23 -18.52 -18.93
C GLY A 230 -30.11 -17.07 -18.45
N GLY A 231 -29.12 -16.73 -17.61
CA GLY A 231 -28.84 -15.36 -17.20
C GLY A 231 -28.12 -14.57 -18.29
N SER A 232 -27.96 -13.26 -18.10
CA SER A 232 -27.18 -12.41 -19.00
C SER A 232 -26.47 -11.27 -18.28
N LEU A 233 -25.34 -10.85 -18.85
CA LEU A 233 -24.61 -9.64 -18.49
C LEU A 233 -24.80 -8.61 -19.61
N LYS A 234 -25.27 -7.41 -19.27
CA LYS A 234 -25.43 -6.29 -20.21
C LYS A 234 -24.53 -5.15 -19.78
N ILE A 235 -23.65 -4.72 -20.67
CA ILE A 235 -22.72 -3.61 -20.45
C ILE A 235 -23.13 -2.49 -21.40
N ASN A 236 -23.62 -1.38 -20.84
CA ASN A 236 -24.23 -0.27 -21.58
C ASN A 236 -23.30 0.96 -21.62
N GLY A 237 -21.99 0.79 -21.80
CA GLY A 237 -21.05 1.90 -21.94
C GLY A 237 -21.41 2.83 -23.11
N LEU A 238 -21.07 4.11 -22.97
CA LEU A 238 -21.24 5.14 -24.01
C LEU A 238 -19.89 5.79 -24.33
N LEU A 239 -19.82 6.48 -25.47
CA LEU A 239 -18.61 7.20 -25.85
C LEU A 239 -18.40 8.41 -24.92
N SER A 240 -17.19 8.55 -24.40
CA SER A 240 -16.81 9.70 -23.57
C SER A 240 -16.50 10.92 -24.43
N GLU A 241 -16.84 12.11 -23.92
CA GLU A 241 -16.46 13.38 -24.53
C GLU A 241 -14.99 13.68 -24.27
N ASP A 242 -14.50 13.33 -23.08
CA ASP A 242 -13.09 13.42 -22.70
C ASP A 242 -12.39 12.05 -22.84
N PRO A 243 -11.39 11.92 -23.73
CA PRO A 243 -10.67 10.68 -23.94
C PRO A 243 -9.73 10.27 -22.79
N GLU A 244 -9.48 11.16 -21.81
CA GLU A 244 -8.68 10.86 -20.63
C GLU A 244 -9.54 10.49 -19.41
N LEU A 245 -10.70 11.14 -19.22
CA LEU A 245 -11.59 10.87 -18.08
C LEU A 245 -12.44 9.61 -18.27
N LEU A 246 -12.76 9.28 -19.53
CA LEU A 246 -13.55 8.10 -19.89
C LEU A 246 -14.90 8.06 -19.15
N GLU A 247 -15.52 9.20 -18.91
CA GLU A 247 -16.65 9.39 -17.98
C GLU A 247 -17.90 8.59 -18.35
N ASN A 248 -18.08 8.23 -19.62
CA ASN A 248 -19.24 7.47 -20.10
C ASN A 248 -18.92 5.99 -20.35
N GLU A 249 -17.63 5.63 -20.37
CA GLU A 249 -17.20 4.25 -20.58
C GLU A 249 -17.37 3.42 -19.31
N VAL A 250 -17.58 2.12 -19.50
CA VAL A 250 -17.54 1.14 -18.40
C VAL A 250 -16.12 0.62 -18.30
N ILE A 251 -15.52 0.73 -17.12
CA ILE A 251 -14.13 0.30 -16.89
C ILE A 251 -14.13 -0.88 -15.93
N PHE A 252 -13.36 -1.91 -16.31
CA PHE A 252 -13.05 -3.07 -15.48
C PHE A 252 -11.54 -3.11 -15.27
N GLU A 253 -11.10 -3.08 -14.02
CA GLU A 253 -9.68 -3.12 -13.66
C GLU A 253 -9.45 -3.84 -12.32
N GLY A 254 -8.19 -3.97 -11.91
CA GLY A 254 -7.87 -4.48 -10.58
C GLY A 254 -8.26 -3.49 -9.48
N ASP A 255 -8.49 -3.97 -8.26
CA ASP A 255 -8.59 -3.11 -7.07
C ASP A 255 -7.23 -2.57 -6.59
N ARG A 256 -6.14 -3.04 -7.21
CA ARG A 256 -4.74 -2.64 -6.99
C ARG A 256 -4.05 -2.29 -8.31
N LEU A 257 -3.04 -1.41 -8.26
CA LEU A 257 -2.22 -1.03 -9.43
C LEU A 257 -1.01 -1.95 -9.67
N GLU A 258 -0.94 -3.12 -9.03
CA GLU A 258 0.18 -4.07 -9.12
C GLU A 258 -0.04 -5.23 -10.09
#